data_AF-A0AAU6DYU8-F1
#
_entry.id   AF-A0AAU6DYU8-F1
#
_cell.length_a   1.000
_cell.length_b   1.000
_cell.length_c   1.000
_cell.angle_alpha   90.00
_cell.angle_beta   90.00
_cell.angle_gamma   90.00
#
_symmetry.space_group_name_H-M   'P 1'
#
loop_
_entity.id
_entity.type
_entity.pdbx_description
1 polymer ?
#
loop_
_entity_poly.entity_id
_entity_poly.type
_entity_poly.pdbx_seq_one_letter_code
_entity_poly.pdbx_strand_id
1 'polypeptide(L)'
;MHDEPGHAPAPLDEIDHTPTSPLGPGLSAGVSRLSPAAVRNQVFTVVRLREGYDLAEVDTFLGQVETTFTVLVQENAELYARVSAAERAARQARPAEERVTRIMAMAQDSADRMLAAAEQQAEAIVAQARDRAAALRKEVHASCGQELERRTEEFNTFAADYGDRLKRSLQAQADQLQSLLGELTNFSELVLISPPPPMAVGRQPTPRQPASQRTTSQQASPPGGDTSASMPAGDAVAEER
;
A
#
# COMPACT_ATOMS: atom_id res chain seq x y z
N MET A 1 0.00 -59.60 -7.51
CA MET A 1 1.05 -58.92 -6.72
C MET A 1 0.38 -57.67 -6.17
N HIS A 2 -0.05 -57.77 -4.90
CA HIS A 2 -0.46 -56.73 -3.93
C HIS A 2 -1.08 -55.44 -4.49
N ASP A 3 -2.38 -55.14 -4.40
CA ASP A 3 -3.32 -55.14 -3.26
C ASP A 3 -2.87 -54.26 -2.07
N GLU A 4 -3.19 -52.96 -2.14
CA GLU A 4 -3.95 -52.19 -1.13
C GLU A 4 -3.94 -50.68 -1.45
N PRO A 5 -5.09 -50.02 -1.70
CA PRO A 5 -5.26 -48.59 -1.48
C PRO A 5 -5.98 -48.33 -0.15
N GLY A 6 -5.20 -47.92 0.86
CA GLY A 6 -5.69 -47.59 2.20
C GLY A 6 -6.48 -46.27 2.25
N HIS A 7 -7.78 -46.43 2.47
CA HIS A 7 -8.63 -45.66 3.41
C HIS A 7 -8.93 -44.18 3.12
N ALA A 8 -10.08 -43.95 2.49
CA ALA A 8 -10.83 -42.71 2.60
C ALA A 8 -11.41 -42.57 4.03
N PRO A 9 -11.38 -41.37 4.67
CA PRO A 9 -12.10 -41.16 5.91
C PRO A 9 -13.61 -41.04 5.61
N ALA A 10 -14.35 -42.07 6.01
CA ALA A 10 -15.81 -42.04 6.10
C ALA A 10 -16.25 -41.14 7.28
N PRO A 11 -17.49 -40.64 7.26
CA PRO A 11 -17.90 -39.43 7.97
C PRO A 11 -18.05 -39.67 9.47
N LEU A 12 -17.70 -38.66 10.26
CA LEU A 12 -17.90 -38.65 11.70
C LEU A 12 -19.40 -38.71 11.98
N ASP A 13 -19.83 -39.84 12.53
CA ASP A 13 -21.17 -40.05 13.05
C ASP A 13 -21.56 -38.91 14.00
N GLU A 14 -22.69 -38.34 13.62
CA GLU A 14 -23.67 -37.60 14.41
C GLU A 14 -23.84 -38.20 15.81
N ILE A 15 -23.07 -37.70 16.77
CA ILE A 15 -23.31 -37.97 18.20
C ILE A 15 -24.52 -37.12 18.59
N ASP A 16 -25.69 -37.76 18.52
CA ASP A 16 -26.95 -37.30 19.09
C ASP A 16 -26.73 -36.82 20.53
N HIS A 17 -26.69 -35.50 20.73
CA HIS A 17 -26.70 -34.88 22.05
C HIS A 17 -28.15 -34.87 22.57
N THR A 18 -28.65 -36.06 22.90
CA THR A 18 -29.78 -36.11 23.83
C THR A 18 -29.31 -35.48 25.14
N PRO A 19 -30.01 -34.46 25.68
CA PRO A 19 -29.68 -33.93 26.98
C PRO A 19 -29.96 -35.04 27.97
N THR A 20 -28.90 -35.67 28.46
CA THR A 20 -28.94 -36.54 29.64
C THR A 20 -29.58 -35.71 30.74
N SER A 21 -30.85 -36.00 30.98
CA SER A 21 -31.63 -35.41 32.07
C SER A 21 -30.85 -35.63 33.37
N PRO A 22 -30.85 -34.66 34.30
CA PRO A 22 -30.10 -34.81 35.53
C PRO A 22 -30.63 -36.05 36.23
N LEU A 23 -29.73 -37.00 36.48
CA LEU A 23 -29.98 -38.09 37.41
C LEU A 23 -30.52 -37.46 38.69
N GLY A 24 -31.84 -37.53 38.87
CA GLY A 24 -32.46 -37.43 40.17
C GLY A 24 -31.88 -38.51 41.08
N PRO A 25 -32.11 -38.45 42.40
CA PRO A 25 -31.47 -39.33 43.38
C PRO A 25 -31.95 -40.77 43.18
N GLY A 26 -31.32 -41.47 42.24
CA GLY A 26 -31.43 -42.89 41.99
C GLY A 26 -30.69 -43.60 43.10
N LEU A 27 -31.44 -43.87 44.16
CA LEU A 27 -31.12 -44.76 45.25
C LEU A 27 -30.32 -45.96 44.74
N SER A 28 -29.06 -46.05 45.15
CA SER A 28 -28.37 -47.34 45.26
C SER A 28 -29.09 -48.15 46.33
N ALA A 29 -30.24 -48.71 45.94
CA ALA A 29 -30.98 -49.71 46.67
C ALA A 29 -30.19 -51.03 46.54
N GLY A 30 -29.40 -51.35 47.56
CA GLY A 30 -28.62 -52.58 47.59
C GLY A 30 -27.60 -52.64 48.72
N VAL A 31 -27.19 -51.50 49.26
CA VAL A 31 -26.43 -51.45 50.51
C VAL A 31 -27.18 -50.52 51.44
N SER A 32 -27.80 -51.08 52.49
CA SER A 32 -28.30 -50.27 53.61
C SER A 32 -27.10 -49.53 54.17
N ARG A 33 -26.89 -48.29 53.70
CA ARG A 33 -25.83 -47.42 54.18
C ARG A 33 -26.02 -47.31 55.68
N LEU A 34 -25.08 -47.87 56.43
CA LEU A 34 -25.06 -47.74 57.88
C LEU A 34 -25.20 -46.25 58.20
N SER A 35 -26.07 -45.89 59.13
CA SER A 35 -26.07 -44.56 59.72
C SER A 35 -25.27 -44.62 61.03
N PRO A 36 -24.76 -43.49 61.55
CA PRO A 36 -24.09 -43.51 62.86
C PRO A 36 -25.00 -44.11 63.94
N ALA A 37 -26.30 -43.78 63.87
CA ALA A 37 -27.32 -44.33 64.75
C ALA A 37 -27.56 -45.85 64.56
N ALA A 38 -27.38 -46.38 63.35
CA ALA A 38 -27.48 -47.82 63.08
C ALA A 38 -26.29 -48.58 63.67
N VAL A 39 -25.08 -47.99 63.66
CA VAL A 39 -23.90 -48.56 64.32
C VAL A 39 -24.11 -48.57 65.85
N ARG A 40 -24.62 -47.47 66.42
CA ARG A 40 -24.88 -47.37 67.86
C ARG A 40 -25.94 -48.35 68.36
N ASN A 41 -26.98 -48.59 67.56
CA ASN A 41 -28.08 -49.48 67.93
C ASN A 41 -27.82 -50.95 67.54
N GLN A 42 -26.62 -51.28 67.07
CA GLN A 42 -26.29 -52.63 66.63
C GLN A 42 -26.16 -53.58 67.83
N VAL A 43 -26.87 -54.71 67.79
CA VAL A 43 -26.81 -55.75 68.83
C VAL A 43 -26.10 -56.99 68.27
N PHE A 44 -25.10 -57.47 69.01
CA PHE A 44 -24.38 -58.72 68.69
C PHE A 44 -24.89 -59.88 69.56
N THR A 45 -24.95 -61.08 68.99
CA THR A 45 -25.33 -62.30 69.72
C THR A 45 -24.12 -62.87 70.47
N VAL A 46 -24.29 -63.14 71.77
CA VAL A 46 -23.22 -63.72 72.61
C VAL A 46 -23.12 -65.24 72.41
N VAL A 47 -21.93 -65.74 72.05
CA VAL A 47 -21.68 -67.17 71.82
C VAL A 47 -21.01 -67.78 73.07
N ARG A 48 -21.66 -68.75 73.71
CA ARG A 48 -21.25 -69.31 75.02
C ARG A 48 -20.31 -70.53 74.97
N LEU A 49 -20.07 -71.09 73.78
CA LEU A 49 -19.38 -72.38 73.59
C LEU A 49 -18.15 -72.31 72.66
N ARG A 50 -17.72 -71.10 72.25
CA ARG A 50 -16.53 -70.85 71.42
C ARG A 50 -15.82 -69.57 71.88
N GLU A 51 -14.54 -69.44 71.53
CA GLU A 51 -13.77 -68.20 71.72
C GLU A 51 -14.55 -67.03 71.09
N GLY A 52 -14.91 -66.05 71.91
CA GLY A 52 -15.68 -64.87 71.52
C GLY A 52 -14.83 -63.61 71.58
N TYR A 53 -15.30 -62.56 70.92
CA TYR A 53 -14.69 -61.23 71.03
C TYR A 53 -14.92 -60.63 72.42
N ASP A 54 -13.97 -59.83 72.90
CA ASP A 54 -14.15 -59.04 74.12
C ASP A 54 -15.17 -57.93 73.88
N LEU A 55 -16.24 -57.93 74.67
CA LEU A 55 -17.33 -56.95 74.59
C LEU A 55 -16.82 -55.51 74.79
N ALA A 56 -15.85 -55.31 75.69
CA ALA A 56 -15.30 -53.98 75.96
C ALA A 56 -14.46 -53.44 74.78
N GLU A 57 -13.74 -54.33 74.11
CA GLU A 57 -12.96 -53.99 72.91
C GLU A 57 -13.88 -53.69 71.72
N VAL A 58 -14.91 -54.51 71.52
CA VAL A 58 -15.92 -54.29 70.47
C VAL A 58 -16.66 -52.96 70.67
N ASP A 59 -17.09 -52.64 71.89
CA ASP A 59 -17.76 -51.36 72.19
C ASP A 59 -16.83 -50.16 71.93
N THR A 60 -15.55 -50.27 72.30
CA THR A 60 -14.54 -49.23 72.03
C THR A 60 -14.36 -49.02 70.53
N PHE A 61 -14.29 -50.10 69.75
CA PHE A 61 -14.20 -50.03 68.29
C PHE A 61 -15.46 -49.43 67.66
N LEU A 62 -16.66 -49.84 68.09
CA LEU A 62 -17.93 -49.28 67.60
C LEU A 62 -18.05 -47.78 67.90
N GLY A 63 -17.56 -47.31 69.04
CA GLY A 63 -17.51 -45.88 69.36
C GLY A 63 -16.58 -45.08 68.42
N GLN A 64 -15.44 -45.67 68.04
CA GLN A 64 -14.56 -45.08 67.02
C GLN A 64 -15.23 -45.06 65.65
N VAL A 65 -15.87 -46.17 65.25
CA VAL A 65 -16.61 -46.26 63.98
C VAL A 65 -17.77 -45.26 63.94
N GLU A 66 -18.57 -45.13 65.00
CA GLU A 66 -19.67 -44.15 65.08
C GLU A 66 -19.14 -42.71 64.94
N THR A 67 -18.04 -42.39 65.62
CA THR A 67 -17.42 -41.07 65.56
C THR A 67 -16.92 -40.75 64.15
N THR A 68 -16.12 -41.64 63.57
CA THR A 68 -15.61 -41.48 62.21
C THR A 68 -16.75 -41.40 61.20
N PHE A 69 -17.79 -42.22 61.36
CA PHE A 69 -18.93 -42.22 60.46
C PHE A 69 -19.78 -40.94 60.58
N THR A 70 -19.91 -40.38 61.79
CA THR A 70 -20.57 -39.08 61.99
C THR A 70 -19.80 -37.95 61.31
N VAL A 71 -18.47 -37.92 61.47
CA VAL A 71 -17.60 -36.94 60.82
C VAL A 71 -17.71 -37.07 59.29
N LEU A 72 -17.61 -38.29 58.76
CA LEU A 72 -17.74 -38.55 57.33
C LEU A 72 -19.10 -38.10 56.78
N VAL A 73 -20.20 -38.36 57.48
CA VAL A 73 -21.54 -37.91 57.05
C VAL A 73 -21.62 -36.39 57.01
N GLN A 74 -21.05 -35.69 57.99
CA GLN A 74 -21.00 -34.23 58.01
C GLN A 74 -20.12 -33.66 56.89
N GLU A 75 -18.91 -34.17 56.73
CA GLU A 75 -17.99 -33.76 55.66
C GLU A 75 -18.61 -34.01 54.28
N ASN A 76 -19.30 -35.14 54.10
CA ASN A 76 -19.96 -35.46 52.84
C ASN A 76 -21.14 -34.51 52.56
N ALA A 77 -21.93 -34.17 53.58
CA ALA A 77 -22.98 -33.16 53.46
C ALA A 77 -22.40 -31.77 53.11
N GLU A 78 -21.27 -31.39 53.71
CA GLU A 78 -20.59 -30.14 53.39
C GLU A 78 -20.02 -30.15 51.97
N LEU A 79 -19.39 -31.24 51.54
CA LEU A 79 -18.88 -31.41 50.17
C LEU A 79 -20.01 -31.31 49.15
N TYR A 80 -21.15 -31.97 49.38
CA TYR A 80 -22.32 -31.82 48.51
C TYR A 80 -22.85 -30.39 48.48
N ALA A 81 -22.89 -29.71 49.63
CA ALA A 81 -23.30 -28.31 49.69
C ALA A 81 -22.35 -27.42 48.86
N ARG A 82 -21.03 -27.61 49.00
CA ARG A 82 -19.99 -26.90 48.24
C ARG A 82 -20.08 -27.17 46.75
N VAL A 83 -20.21 -28.43 46.33
CA VAL A 83 -20.39 -28.81 44.91
C VAL A 83 -21.66 -28.16 44.35
N SER A 84 -22.78 -28.25 45.06
CA SER A 84 -24.04 -27.64 44.60
C SER A 84 -23.92 -26.12 44.44
N ALA A 85 -23.18 -25.44 45.32
CA ALA A 85 -22.94 -24.01 45.24
C ALA A 85 -22.04 -23.65 44.06
N ALA A 86 -20.95 -24.41 43.87
CA ALA A 86 -20.05 -24.24 42.73
C ALA A 86 -20.76 -24.46 41.39
N GLU A 87 -21.60 -25.49 41.28
CA GLU A 87 -22.38 -25.73 40.07
C GLU A 87 -23.43 -24.63 39.81
N ARG A 88 -24.05 -24.07 40.85
CA ARG A 88 -24.96 -22.92 40.70
C ARG A 88 -24.20 -21.69 40.20
N ALA A 89 -23.03 -21.40 40.76
CA ALA A 89 -22.17 -20.30 40.33
C ALA A 89 -21.71 -20.50 38.87
N ALA A 90 -21.27 -21.70 38.50
CA ALA A 90 -20.89 -22.03 37.13
C ALA A 90 -22.07 -21.86 36.15
N ARG A 91 -23.27 -22.34 36.52
CA ARG A 91 -24.48 -22.14 35.70
C ARG A 91 -24.83 -20.65 35.51
N GLN A 92 -24.56 -19.80 36.50
CA GLN A 92 -24.77 -18.35 36.39
C GLN A 92 -23.68 -17.66 35.56
N ALA A 93 -22.45 -18.18 35.55
CA ALA A 93 -21.34 -17.62 34.79
C ALA A 93 -21.41 -17.92 33.28
N ARG A 94 -21.89 -19.11 32.88
CA ARG A 94 -22.03 -19.52 31.47
C ARG A 94 -22.69 -18.48 30.55
N PRO A 95 -23.86 -17.89 30.86
CA PRO A 95 -24.45 -16.88 29.99
C PRO A 95 -23.62 -15.60 29.92
N ALA A 96 -22.81 -15.28 30.93
CA ALA A 96 -21.90 -14.14 30.87
C ALA A 96 -20.73 -14.42 29.92
N GLU A 97 -20.15 -15.62 29.98
CA GLU A 97 -19.10 -16.07 29.06
C GLU A 97 -19.60 -16.09 27.62
N GLU A 98 -20.78 -16.65 27.37
CA GLU A 98 -21.41 -16.66 26.04
C GLU A 98 -21.63 -15.24 25.48
N ARG A 99 -22.00 -14.28 26.32
CA ARG A 99 -22.12 -12.87 25.91
C ARG A 99 -20.76 -12.27 25.55
N VAL A 100 -19.71 -12.54 26.34
CA VAL A 100 -18.35 -12.05 26.05
C VAL A 100 -17.86 -12.62 24.73
N THR A 101 -18.01 -13.93 24.52
CA THR A 101 -17.64 -14.60 23.26
C THR A 101 -18.42 -14.03 22.08
N ARG A 102 -19.73 -13.76 22.23
CA ARG A 102 -20.54 -13.13 21.18
C ARG A 102 -20.07 -11.71 20.87
N ILE A 103 -19.78 -10.90 21.90
CA ILE A 103 -19.29 -9.53 21.71
C ILE A 103 -17.93 -9.55 20.99
N MET A 104 -17.05 -10.48 21.38
CA MET A 104 -15.74 -10.65 20.72
C MET A 104 -15.91 -11.03 19.25
N ALA A 105 -16.80 -11.98 18.93
CA ALA A 105 -17.09 -12.35 17.55
C ALA A 105 -17.67 -11.17 16.75
N MET A 106 -18.61 -10.40 17.32
CA MET A 106 -19.15 -9.21 16.68
C MET A 106 -18.09 -8.12 16.46
N ALA A 107 -17.17 -7.95 17.41
CA ALA A 107 -16.06 -7.01 17.28
C ALA A 107 -15.08 -7.45 16.17
N GLN A 108 -14.78 -8.74 16.07
CA GLN A 108 -13.97 -9.32 14.99
C GLN A 108 -14.65 -9.13 13.63
N ASP A 109 -15.93 -9.51 13.50
CA ASP A 109 -16.70 -9.30 12.26
C ASP A 109 -16.73 -7.81 11.86
N SER A 110 -16.87 -6.91 12.83
CA SER A 110 -16.85 -5.47 12.58
C SER A 110 -15.48 -5.00 12.11
N ALA A 111 -14.40 -5.50 12.70
CA ALA A 111 -13.04 -5.17 12.30
C ALA A 111 -12.76 -5.66 10.86
N ASP A 112 -13.17 -6.88 10.53
CA ASP A 112 -13.01 -7.46 9.20
C ASP A 112 -13.77 -6.67 8.14
N ARG A 113 -15.00 -6.24 8.45
CA ARG A 113 -15.79 -5.36 7.56
C ARG A 113 -15.14 -4.00 7.36
N MET A 114 -14.58 -3.41 8.42
CA MET A 114 -13.85 -2.15 8.32
C MET A 114 -12.60 -2.28 7.47
N LEU A 115 -11.85 -3.38 7.61
CA LEU A 115 -10.67 -3.65 6.81
C LEU A 115 -11.02 -3.81 5.32
N ALA A 116 -12.02 -4.63 5.01
CA ALA A 116 -12.48 -4.83 3.63
C ALA A 116 -12.98 -3.52 2.99
N ALA A 117 -13.72 -2.69 3.73
CA ALA A 117 -14.17 -1.40 3.25
C ALA A 117 -13.00 -0.43 3.00
N ALA A 118 -12.01 -0.41 3.90
CA ALA A 118 -10.82 0.42 3.74
C ALA A 118 -9.97 -0.02 2.54
N GLU A 119 -9.79 -1.33 2.33
CA GLU A 119 -9.09 -1.88 1.17
C GLU A 119 -9.80 -1.50 -0.14
N GLN A 120 -11.12 -1.66 -0.20
CA GLN A 120 -11.92 -1.27 -1.36
C GLN A 120 -11.82 0.23 -1.66
N GLN A 121 -11.87 1.08 -0.62
CA GLN A 121 -11.70 2.52 -0.78
C GLN A 121 -10.29 2.89 -1.25
N ALA A 122 -9.27 2.25 -0.70
CA ALA A 122 -7.88 2.47 -1.13
C ALA A 122 -7.69 2.09 -2.60
N GLU A 123 -8.22 0.93 -3.02
CA GLU A 123 -8.16 0.50 -4.41
C GLU A 123 -8.90 1.48 -5.34
N ALA A 124 -10.08 1.97 -4.93
CA ALA A 124 -10.82 2.99 -5.69
C ALA A 124 -10.03 4.30 -5.84
N ILE A 125 -9.38 4.78 -4.78
CA ILE A 125 -8.54 5.98 -4.83
C ILE A 125 -7.35 5.78 -5.77
N VAL A 126 -6.68 4.63 -5.67
CA VAL A 126 -5.54 4.30 -6.52
C VAL A 126 -5.97 4.17 -7.99
N ALA A 127 -7.10 3.53 -8.27
CA ALA A 127 -7.66 3.44 -9.61
C ALA A 127 -7.97 4.84 -10.17
N GLN A 128 -8.67 5.68 -9.42
CA GLN A 128 -8.99 7.04 -9.82
C GLN A 128 -7.73 7.89 -10.06
N ALA A 129 -6.71 7.75 -9.22
CA ALA A 129 -5.43 8.43 -9.39
C ALA A 129 -4.71 7.98 -10.67
N ARG A 130 -4.72 6.67 -10.96
CA ARG A 130 -4.15 6.10 -12.20
C ARG A 130 -4.87 6.62 -13.44
N ASP A 131 -6.21 6.65 -13.42
CA ASP A 131 -7.01 7.14 -14.53
C ASP A 131 -6.75 8.63 -14.79
N ARG A 132 -6.72 9.45 -13.73
CA ARG A 132 -6.37 10.88 -13.84
C ARG A 132 -4.95 11.08 -14.37
N ALA A 133 -3.98 10.32 -13.89
CA ALA A 133 -2.61 10.40 -14.36
C ALA A 133 -2.48 9.99 -15.84
N ALA A 134 -3.21 8.95 -16.27
CA ALA A 134 -3.25 8.53 -17.67
C ALA A 134 -3.90 9.60 -18.56
N ALA A 135 -5.01 10.21 -18.13
CA ALA A 135 -5.67 11.29 -18.84
C ALA A 135 -4.76 12.51 -18.99
N LEU A 136 -4.11 12.95 -17.89
CA LEU A 136 -3.17 14.07 -17.92
C LEU A 136 -1.97 13.79 -18.84
N ARG A 137 -1.42 12.58 -18.80
CA ARG A 137 -0.32 12.18 -19.69
C ARG A 137 -0.74 12.26 -21.16
N LYS A 138 -1.95 11.80 -21.47
CA LYS A 138 -2.49 11.86 -22.84
C LYS A 138 -2.67 13.30 -23.29
N GLU A 139 -3.21 14.16 -22.43
CA GLU A 139 -3.38 15.59 -22.71
C GLU A 139 -2.03 16.27 -22.98
N VAL A 140 -1.06 16.11 -22.07
CA VAL A 140 0.29 16.70 -22.22
C VAL A 140 0.96 16.21 -23.51
N HIS A 141 0.84 14.93 -23.86
CA HIS A 141 1.37 14.43 -25.13
C HIS A 141 0.67 15.02 -26.35
N ALA A 142 -0.65 15.18 -26.31
CA ALA A 142 -1.40 15.79 -27.39
C ALA A 142 -1.01 17.26 -27.58
N SER A 143 -0.95 18.05 -26.50
CA SER A 143 -0.54 19.47 -26.57
C SER A 143 0.92 19.62 -27.02
N CYS A 144 1.81 18.75 -26.54
CA CYS A 144 3.21 18.73 -26.99
C CYS A 144 3.31 18.42 -28.49
N GLY A 145 2.56 17.42 -28.97
CA GLY A 145 2.49 17.08 -30.39
C GLY A 145 2.03 18.26 -31.25
N GLN A 146 0.95 18.95 -30.83
CA GLN A 146 0.46 20.15 -31.51
C GLN A 146 1.49 21.28 -31.54
N GLU A 147 2.20 21.52 -30.43
CA GLU A 147 3.24 22.55 -30.39
C GLU A 147 4.44 22.21 -31.29
N LEU A 148 4.83 20.93 -31.37
CA LEU A 148 5.87 20.49 -32.31
C LEU A 148 5.43 20.67 -33.77
N GLU A 149 4.18 20.33 -34.09
CA GLU A 149 3.63 20.52 -35.43
C GLU A 149 3.57 22.00 -35.80
N ARG A 150 3.06 22.85 -34.89
CA ARG A 150 3.05 24.31 -35.04
C ARG A 150 4.44 24.87 -35.31
N ARG A 151 5.46 24.48 -34.53
CA ARG A 151 6.84 24.91 -34.75
C ARG A 151 7.39 24.41 -36.08
N THR A 152 7.03 23.21 -36.50
CA THR A 152 7.46 22.64 -37.79
C THR A 152 6.87 23.45 -38.94
N GLU A 153 5.61 23.83 -38.87
CA GLU A 153 4.97 24.72 -39.85
C GLU A 153 5.61 26.13 -39.87
N GLU A 154 5.91 26.71 -38.71
CA GLU A 154 6.65 27.97 -38.60
C GLU A 154 8.05 27.90 -39.24
N PHE A 155 8.80 26.82 -39.01
CA PHE A 155 10.11 26.63 -39.63
C PHE A 155 10.01 26.41 -41.15
N ASN A 156 9.01 25.66 -41.62
CA ASN A 156 8.80 25.43 -43.05
C ASN A 156 8.45 26.73 -43.78
N THR A 157 7.56 27.54 -43.20
CA THR A 157 7.22 28.87 -43.74
C THR A 157 8.42 29.81 -43.71
N PHE A 158 9.19 29.85 -42.62
CA PHE A 158 10.43 30.63 -42.54
C PHE A 158 11.46 30.21 -43.61
N ALA A 159 11.66 28.91 -43.82
CA ALA A 159 12.59 28.40 -44.82
C ALA A 159 12.16 28.78 -46.25
N ALA A 160 10.86 28.70 -46.56
CA ALA A 160 10.31 29.12 -47.84
C ALA A 160 10.53 30.63 -48.07
N ASP A 161 10.17 31.46 -47.09
CA ASP A 161 10.35 32.92 -47.16
C ASP A 161 11.82 33.32 -47.31
N TYR A 162 12.71 32.66 -46.57
CA TYR A 162 14.15 32.91 -46.66
C TYR A 162 14.69 32.55 -48.06
N GLY A 163 14.27 31.41 -48.60
CA GLY A 163 14.61 30.99 -49.97
C GLY A 163 14.17 32.01 -51.02
N ASP A 164 12.93 32.48 -50.93
CA ASP A 164 12.39 33.49 -51.84
C ASP A 164 13.09 34.85 -51.71
N ARG A 165 13.46 35.26 -50.50
CA ARG A 165 14.23 36.49 -50.27
C ARG A 165 15.64 36.39 -50.83
N LEU A 166 16.32 35.27 -50.59
CA LEU A 166 17.68 35.05 -51.10
C LEU A 166 17.68 35.02 -52.63
N LYS A 167 16.72 34.31 -53.24
CA LYS A 167 16.55 34.29 -54.69
C LYS A 167 16.33 35.68 -55.26
N ARG A 168 15.42 36.46 -54.67
CA ARG A 168 15.18 37.86 -55.08
C ARG A 168 16.42 38.73 -54.95
N SER A 169 17.18 38.59 -53.87
CA SER A 169 18.43 39.35 -53.66
C SER A 169 19.47 39.01 -54.74
N LEU A 170 19.69 37.73 -55.02
CA LEU A 170 20.63 37.29 -56.05
C LEU A 170 20.19 37.71 -57.45
N GLN A 171 18.89 37.64 -57.75
CA GLN A 171 18.34 38.13 -59.02
C GLN A 171 18.56 39.64 -59.16
N ALA A 172 18.26 40.43 -58.13
CA ALA A 172 18.51 41.87 -58.14
C ALA A 172 19.99 42.21 -58.33
N GLN A 173 20.91 41.45 -57.71
CA GLN A 173 22.35 41.60 -57.94
C GLN A 173 22.76 41.24 -59.38
N ALA A 174 22.19 40.18 -59.94
CA ALA A 174 22.43 39.78 -61.33
C ALA A 174 21.93 40.85 -62.32
N ASP A 175 20.71 41.35 -62.12
CA ASP A 175 20.11 42.41 -62.93
C ASP A 175 20.94 43.70 -62.84
N GLN A 176 21.43 44.06 -61.65
CA GLN A 176 22.33 45.20 -61.45
C GLN A 176 23.65 45.03 -62.21
N LEU A 177 24.29 43.85 -62.12
CA LEU A 177 25.51 43.57 -62.89
C LEU A 177 25.25 43.64 -64.39
N GLN A 178 24.11 43.14 -64.86
CA GLN A 178 23.73 43.19 -66.26
C GLN A 178 23.46 44.64 -66.73
N SER A 179 22.84 45.48 -65.90
CA SER A 179 22.70 46.91 -66.16
C SER A 179 24.05 47.61 -66.26
N LEU A 180 24.95 47.38 -65.30
CA LEU A 180 26.30 47.95 -65.33
C LEU A 180 27.07 47.52 -66.58
N LEU A 181 26.96 46.24 -66.97
CA LEU A 181 27.56 45.73 -68.19
C LEU A 181 26.96 46.39 -69.44
N GLY A 182 25.64 46.60 -69.47
CA GLY A 182 24.91 47.31 -70.51
C GLY A 182 25.33 48.78 -70.66
N GLU A 183 25.50 49.46 -69.53
CA GLU A 183 26.05 50.82 -69.49
C GLU A 183 27.47 50.85 -70.06
N LEU A 184 28.34 49.94 -69.64
CA LEU A 184 29.70 49.79 -70.19
C LEU A 184 29.69 49.52 -71.70
N THR A 185 28.78 48.70 -72.22
CA THR A 185 28.66 48.46 -73.67
C THR A 185 28.12 49.68 -74.43
N ASN A 186 27.16 50.41 -73.87
CA ASN A 186 26.64 51.66 -74.46
C ASN A 186 27.70 52.77 -74.48
N PHE A 187 28.52 52.86 -73.43
CA PHE A 187 29.70 53.74 -73.41
C PHE A 187 30.73 53.32 -74.46
N SER A 188 30.86 52.02 -74.76
CA SER A 188 31.76 51.52 -75.80
C SER A 188 31.27 51.86 -77.22
N GLU A 189 29.96 51.82 -77.48
CA GLU A 189 29.39 52.27 -78.76
C GLU A 189 29.52 53.80 -78.99
N LEU A 190 29.66 54.61 -77.94
CA LEU A 190 29.92 56.05 -78.05
C LEU A 190 31.41 56.43 -78.24
N VAL A 191 32.35 55.48 -78.17
CA VAL A 191 33.80 55.74 -78.22
C VAL A 191 34.47 55.31 -79.55
N LEU A 192 33.70 54.81 -80.54
CA LEU A 192 34.23 54.46 -81.87
C LEU A 192 34.14 55.57 -82.93
N ILE A 193 33.80 56.81 -82.56
CA ILE A 193 33.80 57.98 -83.47
C ILE A 193 34.54 59.17 -82.83
N SER A 194 35.88 59.11 -82.77
CA SER A 194 36.74 60.31 -82.82
C SER A 194 38.22 59.93 -82.99
N PRO A 195 38.98 60.53 -83.94
CA PRO A 195 40.42 60.30 -84.10
C PRO A 195 41.26 61.14 -83.10
N PRO A 196 42.48 60.71 -82.72
CA PRO A 196 43.28 61.36 -81.67
C PRO A 196 44.16 62.50 -82.21
N PRO A 197 44.36 63.61 -81.46
CA PRO A 197 45.44 64.56 -81.73
C PRO A 197 46.74 64.23 -80.96
N PRO A 198 47.89 64.77 -81.41
CA PRO A 198 49.21 64.18 -81.17
C PRO A 198 49.89 64.59 -79.87
N MET A 199 50.83 63.71 -79.50
CA MET A 199 51.81 63.78 -78.42
C MET A 199 52.49 65.16 -78.25
N ALA A 200 52.59 65.61 -76.99
CA ALA A 200 53.60 66.57 -76.55
C ALA A 200 54.35 66.00 -75.32
N VAL A 201 55.65 65.86 -75.49
CA VAL A 201 56.64 65.38 -74.51
C VAL A 201 56.96 66.49 -73.51
N GLY A 202 57.03 66.19 -72.22
CA GLY A 202 57.59 67.12 -71.24
C GLY A 202 57.51 66.74 -69.76
N ARG A 203 58.56 66.05 -69.27
CA ARG A 203 59.12 66.03 -67.89
C ARG A 203 58.37 65.26 -66.77
N GLN A 204 59.01 64.16 -66.33
CA GLN A 204 59.10 63.71 -64.93
C GLN A 204 60.28 64.46 -64.22
N PRO A 205 60.50 64.44 -62.87
CA PRO A 205 60.20 63.31 -61.94
C PRO A 205 59.75 63.59 -60.47
N THR A 206 59.11 62.56 -59.88
CA THR A 206 59.29 62.01 -58.48
C THR A 206 58.59 62.68 -57.26
N PRO A 207 58.56 62.07 -56.04
CA PRO A 207 57.44 61.23 -55.56
C PRO A 207 56.99 61.52 -54.10
N ARG A 208 55.72 61.36 -53.74
CA ARG A 208 55.31 61.26 -52.32
C ARG A 208 54.08 60.37 -52.12
N GLN A 209 54.30 59.17 -51.57
CA GLN A 209 53.46 58.63 -50.49
C GLN A 209 53.96 59.22 -49.15
N PRO A 210 53.25 59.14 -47.99
CA PRO A 210 52.17 58.22 -47.64
C PRO A 210 50.98 58.88 -46.88
N ALA A 211 49.89 58.14 -46.67
CA ALA A 211 49.15 58.17 -45.39
C ALA A 211 48.14 57.03 -45.30
N SER A 212 48.44 56.13 -44.38
CA SER A 212 47.60 55.07 -43.85
C SER A 212 46.34 55.60 -43.14
N GLN A 213 45.24 54.87 -43.29
CA GLN A 213 44.25 54.59 -42.25
C GLN A 213 43.95 53.08 -42.45
N ARG A 214 44.32 52.08 -41.61
CA ARG A 214 44.09 51.89 -40.16
C ARG A 214 42.80 52.58 -39.76
N THR A 215 41.66 51.89 -39.75
CA THR A 215 41.18 50.91 -38.76
C THR A 215 39.92 50.25 -39.35
N THR A 216 39.47 49.02 -39.09
CA THR A 216 39.69 48.05 -38.02
C THR A 216 39.10 46.72 -38.50
N SER A 217 39.91 45.67 -38.43
CA SER A 217 39.50 44.27 -38.46
C SER A 217 39.14 43.81 -37.05
N GLN A 218 37.97 43.19 -36.88
CA GLN A 218 37.62 42.28 -35.77
C GLN A 218 36.33 41.58 -36.24
N GLN A 219 36.32 40.39 -36.84
CA GLN A 219 36.85 39.06 -36.50
C GLN A 219 36.43 38.51 -35.13
N ALA A 220 35.76 37.36 -35.25
CA ALA A 220 35.61 36.23 -34.32
C ALA A 220 34.60 36.38 -33.17
N SER A 221 33.45 35.69 -33.36
CA SER A 221 33.05 34.45 -32.67
C SER A 221 33.12 34.34 -31.12
N PRO A 222 32.28 33.48 -30.53
CA PRO A 222 31.71 33.65 -29.18
C PRO A 222 32.57 33.00 -28.09
N PRO A 223 32.19 33.19 -26.81
CA PRO A 223 32.33 32.13 -25.84
C PRO A 223 30.97 31.77 -25.22
N GLY A 224 30.77 30.47 -25.04
CA GLY A 224 29.82 29.95 -24.07
C GLY A 224 30.21 30.35 -22.65
N GLY A 225 29.21 30.37 -21.79
CA GLY A 225 29.34 30.64 -20.37
C GLY A 225 28.06 30.22 -19.68
N ASP A 226 28.11 29.03 -19.12
CA ASP A 226 27.10 28.44 -18.23
C ASP A 226 26.87 29.30 -16.97
N THR A 227 25.83 28.91 -16.23
CA THR A 227 25.59 29.09 -14.78
C THR A 227 25.13 30.46 -14.25
N SER A 228 23.84 30.51 -13.88
CA SER A 228 23.34 30.76 -12.50
C SER A 228 21.83 31.03 -12.59
N ALA A 229 20.96 30.08 -12.26
CA ALA A 229 20.47 29.88 -10.89
C ALA A 229 20.06 31.21 -10.21
N SER A 230 18.78 31.55 -10.29
CA SER A 230 18.14 32.48 -9.36
C SER A 230 16.67 32.09 -9.17
N MET A 231 16.44 31.19 -8.21
CA MET A 231 15.19 31.19 -7.44
C MET A 231 15.11 32.50 -6.64
N PRO A 232 13.90 32.90 -6.25
CA PRO A 232 13.73 33.35 -4.88
C PRO A 232 12.77 32.42 -4.13
N ALA A 233 13.23 32.00 -2.95
CA ALA A 233 12.39 31.61 -1.82
C ALA A 233 11.29 32.68 -1.62
N GLY A 234 10.05 32.36 -1.28
CA GLY A 234 9.69 31.47 -0.19
C GLY A 234 9.67 32.29 1.09
N ASP A 235 8.56 32.99 1.37
CA ASP A 235 8.10 33.20 2.74
C ASP A 235 6.63 33.65 2.82
N ALA A 236 6.00 33.27 3.92
CA ALA A 236 4.78 33.78 4.54
C ALA A 236 3.40 33.46 3.92
N VAL A 237 2.32 33.14 4.65
CA VAL A 237 2.00 32.72 6.03
C VAL A 237 0.45 32.70 6.09
N ALA A 238 -0.11 31.70 6.77
CA ALA A 238 -1.38 31.66 7.54
C ALA A 238 -2.75 32.10 6.97
N GLU A 239 -3.77 31.45 7.56
CA GLU A 239 -5.21 31.76 7.65
C GLU A 239 -6.02 31.55 6.35
N GLU A 240 -7.08 30.74 6.34
CA GLU A 240 -8.31 30.98 7.10
C GLU A 240 -9.03 29.66 7.47
N ARG A 241 -9.87 29.79 8.50
CA ARG A 241 -10.59 28.76 9.28
C ARG A 241 -11.69 28.02 8.54
#